data_AF-M3S311-F1
#
_entry.id   AF-M3S311-F1
#
_cell.length_a   1.000
_cell.length_b   1.000
_cell.length_c   1.000
_cell.angle_alpha   90.00
_cell.angle_beta   90.00
_cell.angle_gamma   90.00
#
_symmetry.space_group_name_H-M   'P 1'
#
loop_
_entity.id
_entity.type
_entity.pdbx_description
1 polymer ?
#
loop_
_entity_poly.entity_id
_entity_poly.type
_entity_poly.pdbx_seq_one_letter_code
_entity_poly.pdbx_strand_id
1 'polypeptide(L)'
;MSKEVYEYYCIIEEPVVDIEALRVKVMKNGIPNNNKLRAKIWKLLLRYYRAEQKTWVSSEETYLMIYRKQKEMYYEEKKKEGEEKQDEKEMKNKKLARIIDKDLARTNDGENKEEYNNALRRVLNILSNMQGGIPYVQGLNIIANVFYHVFLDASDAATKEFAEVSTLFCMYNLLTNIRDWFDSTKDMTNTGIRAAMGRVMYCVKQKNQRLANTINTLIDPSYYLFRWLTLLGASELPMDVTIKMWDKMFCEIRGMRYLFAFLASMILEIECLIGNFELTLNLLQHYPIKDFDRIDLTARVILRDVMRVNPARIDLNEKPVGSIHPLPSSISSLHDSP
;
A
#
# COMPACT_ATOMS: atom_id res chain seq x y z
N MET A 1 6.10 28.69 8.71
CA MET A 1 5.86 27.29 9.11
C MET A 1 4.76 27.28 10.16
N SER A 2 3.73 26.45 10.03
CA SER A 2 2.64 26.38 11.04
C SER A 2 3.14 25.72 12.34
N LYS A 3 2.46 25.98 13.46
CA LYS A 3 2.77 25.38 14.77
C LYS A 3 2.80 23.84 14.70
N GLU A 4 1.81 23.26 14.03
CA GLU A 4 1.70 21.80 13.86
C GLU A 4 2.90 21.21 13.11
N VAL A 5 3.34 21.86 12.04
CA VAL A 5 4.51 21.44 11.26
C VAL A 5 5.79 21.56 12.11
N TYR A 6 5.93 22.66 12.87
CA TYR A 6 7.08 22.86 13.76
C TYR A 6 7.19 21.75 14.82
N GLU A 7 6.09 21.33 15.42
CA GLU A 7 6.11 20.26 16.43
C GLU A 7 6.59 18.92 15.87
N TYR A 8 6.42 18.65 14.58
CA TYR A 8 7.02 17.47 13.94
C TYR A 8 8.52 17.64 13.73
N TYR A 9 8.96 18.83 13.27
CA TYR A 9 10.38 19.13 13.14
C TYR A 9 11.13 19.04 14.47
N CYS A 10 10.52 19.45 15.59
CA CYS A 10 11.10 19.25 16.91
C CYS A 10 11.46 17.79 17.22
N ILE A 11 10.74 16.81 16.65
CA ILE A 11 11.03 15.39 16.83
C ILE A 11 12.05 14.91 15.78
N ILE A 12 11.81 15.21 14.50
CA ILE A 12 12.65 14.66 13.42
C ILE A 12 14.01 15.36 13.26
N GLU A 13 14.20 16.52 13.88
CA GLU A 13 15.48 17.26 13.90
C GLU A 13 16.37 16.88 15.10
N GLU A 14 15.93 15.99 15.99
CA GLU A 14 16.79 15.43 17.03
C GLU A 14 17.92 14.56 16.43
N PRO A 15 19.14 14.58 17.00
CA PRO A 15 20.26 13.76 16.50
C PRO A 15 19.94 12.26 16.42
N VAL A 16 19.09 11.78 17.33
CA VAL A 16 18.48 10.46 17.33
C VAL A 16 16.98 10.66 17.48
N VAL A 17 16.22 10.39 16.42
CA VAL A 17 14.77 10.63 16.38
C VAL A 17 14.05 9.61 17.24
N ASP A 18 13.21 10.07 18.17
CA ASP A 18 12.27 9.19 18.87
C ASP A 18 11.14 8.75 17.92
N ILE A 19 11.36 7.57 17.31
CA ILE A 19 10.41 6.94 16.38
C ILE A 19 9.07 6.63 17.06
N GLU A 20 9.06 6.31 18.35
CA GLU A 20 7.82 5.96 19.04
C GLU A 20 7.00 7.21 19.36
N ALA A 21 7.64 8.29 19.82
CA ALA A 21 6.98 9.59 19.95
C ALA A 21 6.43 10.08 18.59
N LEU A 22 7.20 9.90 17.50
CA LEU A 22 6.75 10.22 16.15
C LEU A 22 5.50 9.41 15.77
N ARG A 23 5.49 8.09 15.99
CA ARG A 23 4.32 7.23 15.74
C ARG A 23 3.10 7.67 16.53
N VAL A 24 3.25 7.94 17.82
CA VAL A 24 2.16 8.40 18.68
C VAL A 24 1.58 9.72 18.15
N LYS A 25 2.44 10.67 17.75
CA LYS A 25 2.01 11.95 17.20
C LYS A 25 1.27 11.78 15.87
N VAL A 26 1.81 11.02 14.93
CA VAL A 26 1.18 10.75 13.62
C VAL A 26 -0.15 9.99 13.78
N MET A 27 -0.20 8.98 14.64
CA MET A 27 -1.44 8.23 14.91
C MET A 27 -2.54 9.14 15.48
N LYS A 28 -2.16 10.10 16.34
CA LYS A 28 -3.10 11.04 16.96
C LYS A 28 -3.59 12.10 15.98
N ASN A 29 -2.68 12.74 15.24
CA ASN A 29 -2.97 13.98 14.51
C ASN A 29 -2.92 13.85 12.98
N GLY A 30 -2.39 12.76 12.44
CA GLY A 30 -1.99 12.69 11.03
C GLY A 30 -0.81 13.62 10.72
N ILE A 31 -0.29 13.56 9.49
CA ILE A 31 0.77 14.49 9.06
C ILE A 31 0.11 15.71 8.40
N PRO A 32 0.52 16.95 8.74
CA PRO A 32 0.03 18.16 8.07
C PRO A 32 0.17 18.09 6.55
N ASN A 33 -0.57 18.93 5.81
CA ASN A 33 -0.48 18.97 4.35
C ASN A 33 0.84 19.61 3.88
N ASN A 34 1.94 18.84 4.01
CA ASN A 34 3.29 19.23 3.67
C ASN A 34 4.06 17.97 3.23
N ASN A 35 4.23 17.80 1.91
CA ASN A 35 4.86 16.60 1.37
C ASN A 35 6.36 16.52 1.67
N LYS A 36 7.06 17.64 1.88
CA LYS A 36 8.47 17.62 2.35
C LYS A 36 8.60 17.00 3.74
N LEU A 37 7.69 17.36 4.65
CA LEU A 37 7.62 16.76 5.98
C LEU A 37 7.19 15.28 5.88
N ARG A 38 6.12 15.00 5.14
CA ARG A 38 5.57 13.65 4.94
C ARG A 38 6.61 12.70 4.37
N ALA A 39 7.36 13.11 3.35
CA ALA A 39 8.42 12.31 2.75
C ALA A 39 9.46 11.87 3.78
N LYS A 40 9.93 12.79 4.65
CA LYS A 40 10.87 12.45 5.74
C LYS A 40 10.27 11.46 6.73
N ILE A 41 9.02 11.70 7.17
CA ILE A 41 8.33 10.83 8.12
C ILE A 41 8.08 9.44 7.53
N TRP A 42 7.62 9.34 6.27
CA TRP A 42 7.43 8.07 5.58
C TRP A 42 8.73 7.29 5.48
N LYS A 43 9.84 7.96 5.13
CA LYS A 43 11.17 7.33 5.12
C LYS A 43 11.58 6.78 6.49
N LEU A 44 11.26 7.47 7.58
CA LEU A 44 11.50 6.96 8.94
C LEU A 44 10.59 5.76 9.28
N LEU A 45 9.28 5.89 9.06
CA LEU A 45 8.30 4.86 9.43
C LEU A 45 8.45 3.58 8.60
N LEU A 46 8.87 3.69 7.34
CA LEU A 46 9.17 2.59 6.43
C LEU A 46 10.62 2.11 6.50
N ARG A 47 11.41 2.58 7.49
CA ARG A 47 12.80 2.15 7.73
C ARG A 47 13.75 2.36 6.55
N TYR A 48 13.44 3.34 5.70
CA TYR A 48 14.39 3.88 4.74
C TYR A 48 15.49 4.64 5.49
N TYR A 49 15.10 5.47 6.47
CA TYR A 49 16.03 6.09 7.41
C TYR A 49 16.11 5.29 8.71
N ARG A 50 17.31 5.30 9.31
CA ARG A 50 17.51 4.92 10.71
C ARG A 50 17.15 6.10 11.62
N ALA A 51 17.03 5.84 12.93
CA ALA A 51 16.73 6.90 13.89
C ALA A 51 17.85 7.94 14.00
N GLU A 52 19.11 7.54 13.78
CA GLU A 52 20.26 8.43 13.86
C GLU A 52 20.38 9.31 12.61
N GLN A 53 20.13 10.61 12.78
CA GLN A 53 20.09 11.57 11.66
C GLN A 53 21.40 11.62 10.86
N LYS A 54 22.54 11.43 11.53
CA LYS A 54 23.87 11.42 10.90
C LYS A 54 24.02 10.37 9.81
N THR A 55 23.18 9.33 9.78
CA THR A 55 23.27 8.27 8.75
C THR A 55 22.46 8.60 7.50
N TRP A 56 21.55 9.58 7.54
CA TRP A 56 20.56 9.77 6.47
C TRP A 56 21.20 10.12 5.13
N VAL A 57 22.22 10.97 5.13
CA VAL A 57 22.98 11.32 3.91
C VAL A 57 23.61 10.08 3.30
N SER A 58 24.31 9.26 4.11
CA SER A 58 24.91 8.02 3.62
C SER A 58 23.87 7.00 3.13
N SER A 59 22.66 6.99 3.72
CA SER A 59 21.56 6.15 3.25
C SER A 59 21.07 6.59 1.87
N GLU A 60 20.85 7.90 1.66
CA GLU A 60 20.48 8.46 0.35
C GLU A 60 21.51 8.13 -0.73
N GLU A 61 22.80 8.34 -0.43
CA GLU A 61 23.90 8.05 -1.36
C GLU A 61 23.96 6.57 -1.72
N THR A 62 23.84 5.69 -0.72
CA THR A 62 23.84 4.23 -0.92
C THR A 62 22.67 3.79 -1.79
N TYR A 63 21.46 4.26 -1.48
CA TYR A 63 20.27 3.90 -2.24
C TYR A 63 20.28 4.48 -3.65
N LEU A 64 20.79 5.70 -3.84
CA LEU A 64 20.98 6.29 -5.16
C LEU A 64 21.98 5.49 -6.00
N MET A 65 23.10 5.07 -5.41
CA MET A 65 24.10 4.22 -6.08
C MET A 65 23.49 2.89 -6.52
N ILE A 66 22.75 2.21 -5.64
CA ILE A 66 22.07 0.96 -5.97
C ILE A 66 21.05 1.19 -7.09
N TYR A 67 20.25 2.26 -6.98
CA TYR A 67 19.24 2.59 -7.98
C TYR A 67 19.84 2.84 -9.35
N ARG A 68 20.89 3.65 -9.45
CA ARG A 68 21.58 3.96 -10.72
C ARG A 68 22.14 2.70 -11.37
N LYS A 69 22.77 1.81 -10.58
CA LYS A 69 23.24 0.51 -11.10
C LYS A 69 22.09 -0.34 -11.66
N GLN A 70 20.96 -0.43 -10.95
CA GLN A 70 19.80 -1.19 -11.44
C GLN A 70 19.17 -0.55 -12.68
N LYS A 71 19.16 0.79 -12.74
CA LYS A 71 18.67 1.56 -13.88
C LYS A 71 19.54 1.40 -15.12
N GLU A 72 20.86 1.36 -14.97
CA GLU A 72 21.80 1.02 -16.04
C GLU A 72 21.53 -0.37 -16.60
N MET A 73 21.45 -1.38 -15.72
CA MET A 73 21.11 -2.76 -16.11
C MET A 73 19.77 -2.84 -16.85
N TYR A 74 18.75 -2.13 -16.38
CA TYR A 74 17.45 -2.06 -17.05
C TYR A 74 17.55 -1.52 -18.49
N TYR A 75 18.33 -0.47 -18.72
CA TYR A 75 18.51 0.11 -20.06
C TYR A 75 19.39 -0.77 -20.97
N GLU A 76 20.40 -1.44 -20.43
CA GLU A 76 21.20 -2.42 -21.18
C GLU A 76 20.34 -3.61 -21.64
N GLU A 77 19.48 -4.13 -20.76
CA GLU A 77 18.54 -5.20 -21.13
C GLU A 77 17.58 -4.73 -22.23
N LYS A 78 17.03 -3.52 -22.12
CA LYS A 78 16.15 -2.95 -23.16
C LYS A 78 16.82 -2.78 -24.53
N LYS A 79 18.11 -2.44 -24.59
CA LYS A 79 18.84 -2.33 -25.86
C LYS A 79 18.98 -3.67 -26.57
N LYS A 80 19.13 -4.76 -25.81
CA LYS A 80 19.30 -6.12 -26.35
C LYS A 80 18.01 -6.73 -26.91
N GLU A 81 16.83 -6.24 -26.52
CA GLU A 81 15.51 -6.72 -26.98
C GLU A 81 15.28 -6.61 -28.50
N GLY A 82 16.15 -5.89 -29.22
CA GLY A 82 16.11 -5.70 -30.67
C GLY A 82 17.17 -6.46 -31.48
N GLU A 83 18.17 -7.10 -30.86
CA GLU A 83 19.36 -7.57 -31.60
C GLU A 83 19.63 -9.08 -31.65
N GLU A 84 19.10 -9.97 -30.79
CA GLU A 84 19.28 -11.44 -30.99
C GLU A 84 18.38 -12.35 -30.10
N LYS A 85 18.26 -13.63 -30.52
CA LYS A 85 17.45 -14.81 -30.08
C LYS A 85 16.59 -14.74 -28.80
N GLN A 86 15.34 -15.19 -28.97
CA GLN A 86 14.29 -15.44 -27.95
C GLN A 86 14.72 -16.46 -26.88
N ASP A 87 15.41 -16.00 -25.84
CA ASP A 87 15.61 -16.79 -24.62
C ASP A 87 14.44 -16.58 -23.63
N GLU A 88 14.15 -17.57 -22.78
CA GLU A 88 13.00 -17.58 -21.86
C GLU A 88 12.96 -16.35 -20.93
N LYS A 89 14.12 -15.85 -20.52
CA LYS A 89 14.26 -14.63 -19.71
C LYS A 89 13.74 -13.39 -20.45
N GLU A 90 14.06 -13.26 -21.74
CA GLU A 90 13.64 -12.13 -22.57
C GLU A 90 12.11 -12.14 -22.76
N MET A 91 11.52 -13.31 -23.03
CA MET A 91 10.07 -13.47 -23.13
C MET A 91 9.37 -13.03 -21.83
N LYS A 92 9.91 -13.42 -20.67
CA LYS A 92 9.38 -13.03 -19.36
C LYS A 92 9.46 -11.51 -19.14
N ASN A 93 10.57 -10.89 -19.50
CA ASN A 93 10.78 -9.44 -19.40
C ASN A 93 9.83 -8.66 -20.32
N LYS A 94 9.69 -9.08 -21.58
CA LYS A 94 8.73 -8.48 -22.54
C LYS A 94 7.29 -8.61 -22.04
N LYS A 95 6.92 -9.76 -21.47
CA LYS A 95 5.59 -9.97 -20.87
C LYS A 95 5.37 -9.04 -19.68
N LEU A 96 6.34 -8.94 -18.77
CA LEU A 96 6.30 -8.03 -17.63
C LEU A 96 6.12 -6.56 -18.06
N ALA A 97 6.94 -6.09 -19.01
CA ALA A 97 6.88 -4.73 -19.52
C ALA A 97 5.50 -4.40 -20.10
N ARG A 98 4.92 -5.30 -20.91
CA ARG A 98 3.57 -5.13 -21.47
C ARG A 98 2.48 -5.01 -20.40
N ILE A 99 2.57 -5.80 -19.33
CA ILE A 99 1.60 -5.73 -18.22
C ILE A 99 1.71 -4.37 -17.52
N ILE A 100 2.95 -3.95 -17.19
CA ILE A 100 3.20 -2.65 -16.57
C ILE A 100 2.71 -1.50 -17.47
N ASP A 101 2.94 -1.56 -18.78
CA ASP A 101 2.50 -0.53 -19.72
C ASP A 101 0.97 -0.44 -19.80
N LYS A 102 0.27 -1.59 -19.85
CA LYS A 102 -1.20 -1.65 -19.82
C LYS A 102 -1.75 -1.00 -18.54
N ASP A 103 -1.11 -1.26 -17.40
CA ASP A 103 -1.53 -0.70 -16.12
C ASP A 103 -1.25 0.81 -16.02
N LEU A 104 -0.08 1.27 -16.47
CA LEU A 104 0.28 2.69 -16.45
C LEU A 104 -0.59 3.55 -17.37
N ALA A 105 -1.07 2.99 -18.48
CA ALA A 105 -1.97 3.69 -19.40
C ALA A 105 -3.25 4.21 -18.71
N ARG A 106 -3.70 3.52 -17.65
CA ARG A 106 -4.90 3.81 -16.85
C ARG A 106 -4.63 4.33 -15.44
N THR A 107 -3.39 4.72 -15.11
CA THR A 107 -3.01 5.11 -13.73
C THR A 107 -3.16 6.61 -13.46
N ASN A 108 -2.80 7.45 -14.43
CA ASN A 108 -2.70 8.91 -14.29
C ASN A 108 -3.29 9.57 -15.53
N ASP A 109 -4.00 10.69 -15.39
CA ASP A 109 -4.70 11.37 -16.49
C ASP A 109 -4.42 12.89 -16.55
N GLY A 110 -3.15 13.30 -16.38
CA GLY A 110 -2.74 14.72 -16.41
C GLY A 110 -1.74 15.07 -17.52
N GLU A 111 -1.44 16.37 -17.66
CA GLU A 111 -0.51 16.90 -18.69
C GLU A 111 0.91 16.30 -18.59
N ASN A 112 1.35 15.94 -17.38
CA ASN A 112 2.65 15.31 -17.14
C ASN A 112 2.61 13.77 -17.12
N LYS A 113 1.51 13.15 -17.60
CA LYS A 113 1.30 11.68 -17.56
C LYS A 113 2.47 10.90 -18.11
N GLU A 114 3.06 11.32 -19.22
CA GLU A 114 4.13 10.57 -19.87
C GLU A 114 5.41 10.57 -19.05
N GLU A 115 5.84 11.72 -18.55
CA GLU A 115 7.04 11.80 -17.69
C GLU A 115 6.84 10.99 -16.40
N TYR A 116 5.66 11.11 -15.81
CA TYR A 116 5.28 10.42 -14.59
C TYR A 116 5.25 8.89 -14.77
N ASN A 117 4.62 8.43 -15.85
CA ASN A 117 4.57 7.01 -16.19
C ASN A 117 5.95 6.46 -16.57
N ASN A 118 6.82 7.26 -17.19
CA ASN A 118 8.20 6.85 -17.45
C ASN A 118 8.98 6.55 -16.17
N ALA A 119 8.81 7.37 -15.13
CA ALA A 119 9.41 7.14 -13.82
C ALA A 119 8.84 5.88 -13.15
N LEU A 120 7.51 5.74 -13.10
CA LEU A 120 6.86 4.56 -12.53
C LEU A 120 7.23 3.27 -13.26
N ARG A 121 7.30 3.30 -14.60
CA ARG A 121 7.73 2.17 -15.43
C ARG A 121 9.12 1.68 -15.03
N ARG A 122 10.08 2.60 -14.86
CA ARG A 122 11.43 2.23 -14.39
C ARG A 122 11.38 1.60 -13.01
N VAL A 123 10.73 2.26 -12.06
CA VAL A 123 10.63 1.80 -10.66
C VAL A 123 10.02 0.40 -10.58
N LEU A 124 8.90 0.15 -11.27
CA LEU A 124 8.20 -1.13 -11.24
C LEU A 124 9.01 -2.26 -11.91
N ASN A 125 9.68 -1.97 -13.03
CA ASN A 125 10.55 -2.94 -13.70
C ASN A 125 11.76 -3.29 -12.82
N ILE A 126 12.41 -2.29 -12.22
CA ILE A 126 13.55 -2.50 -11.33
C ILE A 126 13.11 -3.32 -10.12
N LEU A 127 12.06 -2.90 -9.41
CA LEU A 127 11.53 -3.59 -8.22
C LEU A 127 11.26 -5.08 -8.48
N SER A 128 10.63 -5.39 -9.61
CA SER A 128 10.23 -6.75 -9.98
C SER A 128 11.41 -7.67 -10.29
N ASN A 129 12.56 -7.08 -10.67
CA ASN A 129 13.78 -7.80 -11.03
C ASN A 129 14.85 -7.76 -9.92
N MET A 130 14.63 -7.00 -8.83
CA MET A 130 15.51 -6.99 -7.67
C MET A 130 15.55 -8.35 -6.97
N GLN A 131 16.71 -8.74 -6.47
CA GLN A 131 16.87 -9.98 -5.71
C GLN A 131 16.01 -9.94 -4.44
N GLY A 132 15.17 -10.97 -4.26
CA GLY A 132 14.23 -11.02 -3.14
C GLY A 132 13.09 -10.00 -3.23
N GLY A 133 12.94 -9.30 -4.36
CA GLY A 133 11.80 -8.44 -4.66
C GLY A 133 10.51 -9.22 -4.83
N ILE A 134 9.39 -8.49 -4.77
CA ILE A 134 8.07 -9.05 -5.08
C ILE A 134 7.86 -8.98 -6.59
N PRO A 135 7.53 -10.11 -7.26
CA PRO A 135 7.17 -10.08 -8.67
C PRO A 135 6.04 -9.09 -8.92
N TYR A 136 6.03 -8.44 -10.09
CA TYR A 136 4.93 -7.55 -10.41
C TYR A 136 3.59 -8.29 -10.39
N VAL A 137 2.66 -7.79 -9.60
CA VAL A 137 1.25 -8.17 -9.64
C VAL A 137 0.48 -6.97 -10.15
N GLN A 138 -0.45 -7.20 -11.09
CA GLN A 138 -1.30 -6.16 -11.64
C GLN A 138 -1.91 -5.30 -10.52
N GLY A 139 -1.84 -3.97 -10.64
CA GLY A 139 -2.29 -3.06 -9.57
C GLY A 139 -1.17 -2.47 -8.70
N LEU A 140 0.04 -3.06 -8.68
CA LEU A 140 1.19 -2.47 -7.96
C LEU A 140 1.57 -1.07 -8.49
N ASN A 141 1.21 -0.75 -9.73
CA ASN A 141 1.29 0.60 -10.29
C ASN A 141 0.55 1.64 -9.44
N ILE A 142 -0.59 1.28 -8.83
CA ILE A 142 -1.39 2.19 -7.99
C ILE A 142 -0.61 2.51 -6.70
N ILE A 143 0.03 1.52 -6.08
CA ILE A 143 0.88 1.72 -4.89
C ILE A 143 2.08 2.62 -5.23
N ALA A 144 2.77 2.33 -6.34
CA ALA A 144 3.89 3.12 -6.80
C ALA A 144 3.48 4.58 -7.10
N ASN A 145 2.27 4.77 -7.64
CA ASN A 145 1.71 6.09 -7.95
C ASN A 145 1.59 6.98 -6.70
N VAL A 146 1.06 6.43 -5.60
CA VAL A 146 0.89 7.15 -4.32
C VAL A 146 2.23 7.58 -3.75
N PHE A 147 3.21 6.66 -3.71
CA PHE A 147 4.56 6.99 -3.24
C PHE A 147 5.23 8.05 -4.09
N TYR A 148 5.22 7.87 -5.42
CA TYR A 148 5.87 8.80 -6.32
C TYR A 148 5.21 10.18 -6.27
N HIS A 149 3.89 10.26 -6.03
CA HIS A 149 3.18 11.53 -5.87
C HIS A 149 3.74 12.33 -4.69
N VAL A 150 3.82 11.70 -3.52
CA VAL A 150 4.33 12.33 -2.29
C VAL A 150 5.81 12.70 -2.43
N PHE A 151 6.64 11.81 -2.97
CA PHE A 151 8.08 12.08 -3.06
C PHE A 151 8.44 13.07 -4.17
N LEU A 152 7.70 13.09 -5.27
CA LEU A 152 7.92 14.04 -6.35
C LEU A 152 7.51 15.45 -5.91
N ASP A 153 6.36 15.61 -5.26
CA ASP A 153 5.91 16.91 -4.73
C ASP A 153 6.82 17.44 -3.60
N ALA A 154 7.50 16.54 -2.88
CA ALA A 154 8.53 16.90 -1.91
C ALA A 154 9.86 17.35 -2.56
N SER A 155 10.09 17.01 -3.83
CA SER A 155 11.35 17.22 -4.54
C SER A 155 11.38 18.54 -5.30
N ASP A 156 12.59 19.03 -5.58
CA ASP A 156 12.83 20.08 -6.56
C ASP A 156 13.48 19.50 -7.83
N ALA A 157 13.81 20.36 -8.79
CA ALA A 157 14.42 19.95 -10.05
C ALA A 157 15.75 19.19 -9.86
N ALA A 158 16.54 19.55 -8.83
CA ALA A 158 17.81 18.90 -8.54
C ALA A 158 17.62 17.53 -7.86
N THR A 159 16.51 17.34 -7.15
CA THR A 159 16.26 16.10 -6.38
C THR A 159 15.23 15.16 -7.00
N LYS A 160 14.76 15.40 -8.22
CA LYS A 160 13.73 14.58 -8.88
C LYS A 160 14.10 13.09 -8.97
N GLU A 161 15.38 12.75 -9.18
CA GLU A 161 15.83 11.35 -9.20
C GLU A 161 15.65 10.68 -7.82
N PHE A 162 15.81 11.43 -6.72
CA PHE A 162 15.56 10.89 -5.38
C PHE A 162 14.09 10.53 -5.17
N ALA A 163 13.14 11.11 -5.91
CA ALA A 163 11.75 10.66 -5.84
C ALA A 163 11.61 9.21 -6.33
N GLU A 164 12.25 8.83 -7.43
CA GLU A 164 12.27 7.44 -7.91
C GLU A 164 12.95 6.50 -6.91
N VAL A 165 14.09 6.90 -6.35
CA VAL A 165 14.82 6.15 -5.32
C VAL A 165 13.95 5.93 -4.08
N SER A 166 13.32 6.99 -3.59
CA SER A 166 12.48 6.96 -2.39
C SER A 166 11.27 6.06 -2.61
N THR A 167 10.60 6.18 -3.77
CA THR A 167 9.49 5.30 -4.18
C THR A 167 9.94 3.85 -4.18
N LEU A 168 11.05 3.52 -4.86
CA LEU A 168 11.52 2.14 -4.98
C LEU A 168 11.77 1.49 -3.63
N PHE A 169 12.57 2.11 -2.77
CA PHE A 169 12.99 1.48 -1.51
C PHE A 169 11.93 1.54 -0.41
N CYS A 170 11.12 2.60 -0.34
CA CYS A 170 9.98 2.63 0.58
C CYS A 170 8.93 1.59 0.18
N MET A 171 8.64 1.46 -1.11
CA MET A 171 7.75 0.43 -1.64
C MET A 171 8.32 -0.97 -1.42
N TYR A 172 9.62 -1.19 -1.65
CA TYR A 172 10.28 -2.47 -1.35
C TYR A 172 10.09 -2.86 0.11
N ASN A 173 10.40 -1.96 1.06
CA ASN A 173 10.24 -2.22 2.49
C ASN A 173 8.78 -2.53 2.89
N LEU A 174 7.82 -1.79 2.33
CA LEU A 174 6.39 -2.04 2.53
C LEU A 174 5.99 -3.41 2.00
N LEU A 175 6.34 -3.71 0.75
CA LEU A 175 5.96 -4.95 0.09
C LEU A 175 6.58 -6.16 0.76
N THR A 176 7.86 -6.10 1.15
CA THR A 176 8.51 -7.17 1.93
C THR A 176 7.74 -7.47 3.22
N ASN A 177 7.17 -6.46 3.88
CA ASN A 177 6.39 -6.63 5.10
C ASN A 177 5.06 -7.37 4.87
N ILE A 178 4.47 -7.27 3.68
CA ILE A 178 3.20 -7.92 3.29
C ILE A 178 3.40 -9.00 2.23
N ARG A 179 4.61 -9.55 2.11
CA ARG A 179 5.00 -10.46 1.01
C ARG A 179 4.09 -11.67 0.86
N ASP A 180 3.69 -12.25 1.99
CA ASP A 180 2.85 -13.44 2.03
C ASP A 180 1.44 -13.20 1.46
N TRP A 181 1.01 -11.94 1.26
CA TRP A 181 -0.27 -11.62 0.63
C TRP A 181 -0.23 -11.79 -0.90
N PHE A 182 0.98 -11.86 -1.48
CA PHE A 182 1.21 -12.00 -2.92
C PHE A 182 1.75 -13.40 -3.29
N ASP A 183 1.88 -14.30 -2.31
CA ASP A 183 2.37 -15.66 -2.51
C ASP A 183 1.23 -16.66 -2.27
N SER A 184 0.74 -17.27 -3.34
CA SER A 184 -0.36 -18.24 -3.27
C SER A 184 -0.05 -19.47 -2.42
N THR A 185 1.23 -19.81 -2.23
CA THR A 185 1.63 -20.90 -1.33
C THR A 185 1.44 -20.55 0.14
N LYS A 186 1.28 -19.24 0.45
CA LYS A 186 1.04 -18.70 1.78
C LYS A 186 -0.43 -18.38 2.05
N ASP A 187 -1.33 -18.50 1.08
CA ASP A 187 -2.73 -18.10 1.22
C ASP A 187 -3.44 -18.74 2.45
N MET A 188 -3.06 -19.97 2.79
CA MET A 188 -3.63 -20.75 3.90
C MET A 188 -2.89 -20.55 5.23
N THR A 189 -1.81 -19.78 5.27
CA THR A 189 -1.07 -19.50 6.51
C THR A 189 -1.71 -18.34 7.28
N ASN A 190 -1.35 -18.20 8.55
CA ASN A 190 -1.76 -17.05 9.36
C ASN A 190 -1.17 -15.72 8.88
N THR A 191 -0.18 -15.72 7.98
CA THR A 191 0.44 -14.52 7.40
C THR A 191 -0.09 -14.17 6.02
N GLY A 192 -0.76 -15.10 5.34
CA GLY A 192 -1.30 -14.92 3.99
C GLY A 192 -2.54 -14.03 3.90
N ILE A 193 -3.00 -13.84 2.65
CA ILE A 193 -4.10 -12.92 2.32
C ILE A 193 -5.44 -13.35 2.95
N ARG A 194 -5.72 -14.66 3.07
CA ARG A 194 -6.99 -15.13 3.68
C ARG A 194 -7.04 -14.78 5.17
N ALA A 195 -5.94 -14.95 5.89
CA ALA A 195 -5.85 -14.53 7.29
C ALA A 195 -5.98 -13.01 7.44
N ALA A 196 -5.43 -12.23 6.50
CA ALA A 196 -5.61 -10.77 6.48
C ALA A 196 -7.08 -10.37 6.29
N MET A 197 -7.80 -10.97 5.33
CA MET A 197 -9.24 -10.77 5.15
C MET A 197 -10.04 -11.18 6.39
N GLY A 198 -9.69 -12.32 6.99
CA GLY A 198 -10.28 -12.79 8.25
C GLY A 198 -10.12 -11.79 9.40
N ARG A 199 -8.96 -11.12 9.53
CA ARG A 199 -8.75 -10.07 10.55
C ARG A 199 -9.64 -8.85 10.34
N VAL A 200 -9.86 -8.44 9.09
CA VAL A 200 -10.80 -7.34 8.78
C VAL A 200 -12.20 -7.74 9.21
N MET A 201 -12.70 -8.89 8.77
CA MET A 201 -14.05 -9.36 9.11
C MET A 201 -14.22 -9.67 10.59
N TYR A 202 -13.18 -10.11 11.28
CA TYR A 202 -13.19 -10.25 12.73
C TYR A 202 -13.47 -8.91 13.42
N CYS A 203 -12.84 -7.82 12.97
CA CYS A 203 -13.09 -6.49 13.53
C CYS A 203 -14.53 -6.02 13.31
N VAL A 204 -15.08 -6.27 12.11
CA VAL A 204 -16.50 -6.00 11.83
C VAL A 204 -17.39 -6.82 12.76
N LYS A 205 -17.12 -8.13 12.90
CA LYS A 205 -17.87 -9.06 13.76
C LYS A 205 -17.89 -8.61 15.22
N GLN A 206 -16.76 -8.16 15.76
CA GLN A 206 -16.66 -7.69 17.14
C GLN A 206 -17.42 -6.38 17.40
N LYS A 207 -17.60 -5.53 16.39
CA LYS A 207 -18.35 -4.27 16.53
C LYS A 207 -19.82 -4.40 16.15
N ASN A 208 -20.13 -5.21 15.15
CA ASN A 208 -21.47 -5.48 14.66
C ASN A 208 -21.56 -6.90 14.06
N GLN A 209 -21.90 -7.86 14.91
CA GLN A 209 -22.07 -9.26 14.54
C GLN A 209 -23.16 -9.46 13.46
N ARG A 210 -24.26 -8.69 13.54
CA ARG A 210 -25.38 -8.78 12.60
C ARG A 210 -24.91 -8.38 11.20
N LEU A 211 -24.28 -7.22 11.08
CA LEU A 211 -23.71 -6.74 9.83
C LEU A 211 -22.70 -7.72 9.22
N ALA A 212 -21.77 -8.22 10.04
CA ALA A 212 -20.77 -9.18 9.60
C ALA A 212 -21.42 -10.45 9.02
N ASN A 213 -22.45 -10.97 9.67
CA ASN A 213 -23.20 -12.13 9.17
C ASN A 213 -23.94 -11.81 7.87
N THR A 214 -24.65 -10.67 7.83
CA THR A 214 -25.40 -10.24 6.65
C THR A 214 -24.50 -10.09 5.42
N ILE A 215 -23.39 -9.37 5.53
CA ILE A 215 -22.45 -9.18 4.41
C ILE A 215 -21.84 -10.52 3.99
N ASN A 216 -21.36 -11.35 4.92
CA ASN A 216 -20.73 -12.63 4.59
C ASN A 216 -21.70 -13.63 3.94
N THR A 217 -22.99 -13.57 4.27
CA THR A 217 -24.01 -14.39 3.60
C THR A 217 -24.35 -13.84 2.21
N LEU A 218 -24.30 -12.51 2.05
CA LEU A 218 -24.64 -11.86 0.79
C LEU A 218 -23.51 -11.96 -0.24
N ILE A 219 -22.27 -11.66 0.16
CA ILE A 219 -21.10 -11.50 -0.72
C ILE A 219 -19.90 -12.20 -0.08
N ASP A 220 -19.21 -13.02 -0.88
CA ASP A 220 -17.91 -13.55 -0.47
C ASP A 220 -16.92 -12.39 -0.24
N PRO A 221 -16.32 -12.26 0.96
CA PRO A 221 -15.41 -11.16 1.27
C PRO A 221 -14.24 -10.99 0.30
N SER A 222 -13.81 -12.06 -0.38
CA SER A 222 -12.73 -12.01 -1.36
C SER A 222 -13.04 -11.14 -2.58
N TYR A 223 -14.31 -10.89 -2.91
CA TYR A 223 -14.72 -10.06 -4.06
C TYR A 223 -14.46 -8.57 -3.88
N TYR A 224 -14.21 -8.11 -2.65
CA TYR A 224 -13.85 -6.72 -2.36
C TYR A 224 -12.58 -6.61 -1.50
N LEU A 225 -12.43 -7.42 -0.45
CA LEU A 225 -11.29 -7.32 0.48
C LEU A 225 -9.95 -7.70 -0.15
N PHE A 226 -9.94 -8.61 -1.12
CA PHE A 226 -8.68 -8.99 -1.79
C PHE A 226 -8.02 -7.77 -2.42
N ARG A 227 -8.79 -6.98 -3.18
CA ARG A 227 -8.32 -5.75 -3.82
C ARG A 227 -8.02 -4.66 -2.79
N TRP A 228 -8.91 -4.45 -1.81
CA TRP A 228 -8.69 -3.46 -0.75
C TRP A 228 -7.39 -3.70 0.03
N LEU A 229 -7.04 -4.96 0.31
CA LEU A 229 -5.81 -5.31 1.04
C LEU A 229 -4.57 -5.27 0.14
N THR A 230 -4.62 -5.91 -1.03
CA THR A 230 -3.45 -5.99 -1.94
C THR A 230 -3.06 -4.63 -2.51
N LEU A 231 -4.01 -3.69 -2.59
CA LEU A 231 -3.79 -2.31 -3.03
C LEU A 231 -3.85 -1.29 -1.88
N LEU A 232 -3.93 -1.77 -0.64
CA LEU A 232 -3.84 -0.94 0.58
C LEU A 232 -4.83 0.24 0.56
N GLY A 233 -6.06 -0.02 0.13
CA GLY A 233 -7.17 0.93 0.00
C GLY A 233 -7.06 1.92 -1.16
N ALA A 234 -5.90 2.02 -1.82
CA ALA A 234 -5.61 3.06 -2.80
C ALA A 234 -6.46 2.98 -4.08
N SER A 235 -7.10 1.83 -4.34
CA SER A 235 -8.03 1.66 -5.46
C SER A 235 -9.45 2.15 -5.18
N GLU A 236 -9.84 2.30 -3.90
CA GLU A 236 -11.18 2.80 -3.55
C GLU A 236 -11.18 4.25 -3.09
N LEU A 237 -10.05 4.69 -2.57
CA LEU A 237 -9.93 5.95 -1.87
C LEU A 237 -9.29 7.00 -2.79
N PRO A 238 -9.77 8.25 -2.78
CA PRO A 238 -9.05 9.37 -3.39
C PRO A 238 -7.60 9.47 -2.89
N MET A 239 -6.70 10.06 -3.71
CA MET A 239 -5.27 10.15 -3.40
C MET A 239 -5.00 10.82 -2.04
N ASP A 240 -5.67 11.93 -1.74
CA ASP A 240 -5.49 12.68 -0.49
C ASP A 240 -5.96 11.87 0.75
N VAL A 241 -7.05 11.12 0.61
CA VAL A 241 -7.56 10.20 1.63
C VAL A 241 -6.59 9.03 1.82
N THR A 242 -6.11 8.44 0.72
CA THR A 242 -5.14 7.34 0.74
C THR A 242 -3.88 7.75 1.49
N ILE A 243 -3.35 8.95 1.21
CA ILE A 243 -2.17 9.50 1.86
C ILE A 243 -2.40 9.66 3.37
N LYS A 244 -3.53 10.26 3.80
CA LYS A 244 -3.87 10.39 5.23
C LYS A 244 -4.01 9.04 5.93
N MET A 245 -4.59 8.06 5.25
CA MET A 245 -4.72 6.69 5.76
C MET A 245 -3.33 6.03 5.90
N TRP A 246 -2.46 6.20 4.89
CA TRP A 246 -1.11 5.65 4.88
C TRP A 246 -0.19 6.27 5.94
N ASP A 247 -0.32 7.58 6.22
CA ASP A 247 0.40 8.26 7.31
C ASP A 247 0.26 7.46 8.62
N LYS A 248 -0.97 7.05 8.94
CA LYS A 248 -1.28 6.29 10.16
C LYS A 248 -0.98 4.80 10.02
N MET A 249 -1.20 4.20 8.85
CA MET A 249 -0.85 2.81 8.57
C MET A 249 0.64 2.53 8.79
N PHE A 250 1.52 3.43 8.35
CA PHE A 250 2.97 3.27 8.48
C PHE A 250 3.45 3.34 9.93
N CYS A 251 2.67 3.92 10.85
CA CYS A 251 2.98 3.85 12.27
C CYS A 251 2.95 2.41 12.81
N GLU A 252 2.10 1.55 12.22
CA GLU A 252 1.87 0.16 12.65
C GLU A 252 2.31 -0.85 11.58
N ILE A 253 3.31 -0.48 10.76
CA ILE A 253 3.69 -1.24 9.55
C ILE A 253 3.85 -2.74 9.78
N ARG A 254 4.47 -3.18 10.89
CA ARG A 254 4.71 -4.61 11.19
C ARG A 254 3.43 -5.45 11.24
N GLY A 255 2.36 -4.89 11.78
CA GLY A 255 1.12 -5.63 12.04
C GLY A 255 -0.01 -5.30 11.09
N MET A 256 0.13 -4.20 10.32
CA MET A 256 -0.94 -3.65 9.47
C MET A 256 -2.27 -3.45 10.20
N ARG A 257 -2.23 -3.32 11.54
CA ARG A 257 -3.39 -3.27 12.42
C ARG A 257 -4.32 -2.10 12.07
N TYR A 258 -3.73 -0.92 11.86
CA TYR A 258 -4.48 0.26 11.44
C TYR A 258 -5.19 0.05 10.10
N LEU A 259 -4.53 -0.58 9.10
CA LEU A 259 -5.19 -0.91 7.83
C LEU A 259 -6.40 -1.82 8.06
N PHE A 260 -6.25 -2.90 8.83
CA PHE A 260 -7.36 -3.81 9.09
C PHE A 260 -8.53 -3.11 9.80
N ALA A 261 -8.23 -2.25 10.78
CA ALA A 261 -9.24 -1.48 11.50
C ALA A 261 -9.92 -0.43 10.60
N PHE A 262 -9.17 0.20 9.70
CA PHE A 262 -9.70 1.19 8.75
C PHE A 262 -10.63 0.53 7.73
N LEU A 263 -10.21 -0.58 7.11
CA LEU A 263 -11.07 -1.34 6.19
C LEU A 263 -12.32 -1.90 6.88
N ALA A 264 -12.21 -2.34 8.14
CA ALA A 264 -13.38 -2.75 8.91
C ALA A 264 -14.33 -1.57 9.21
N SER A 265 -13.77 -0.39 9.45
CA SER A 265 -14.56 0.84 9.67
C SER A 265 -15.31 1.27 8.41
N MET A 266 -14.71 1.09 7.23
CA MET A 266 -15.41 1.28 5.95
C MET A 266 -16.63 0.35 5.85
N ILE A 267 -16.49 -0.92 6.22
CA ILE A 267 -17.62 -1.87 6.20
C ILE A 267 -18.70 -1.48 7.20
N LEU A 268 -18.33 -1.04 8.41
CA LEU A 268 -19.31 -0.61 9.43
C LEU A 268 -20.14 0.60 8.99
N GLU A 269 -19.54 1.51 8.24
CA GLU A 269 -20.18 2.76 7.81
C GLU A 269 -21.26 2.55 6.72
N ILE A 270 -21.23 1.41 6.02
CA ILE A 270 -22.22 1.07 4.98
C ILE A 270 -23.43 0.28 5.51
N GLU A 271 -23.54 0.04 6.82
CA GLU A 271 -24.62 -0.80 7.40
C GLU A 271 -26.01 -0.42 6.89
N CYS A 272 -26.34 0.86 6.87
CA CYS A 272 -27.65 1.37 6.44
C CYS A 272 -27.81 1.45 4.91
N LEU A 273 -26.77 1.12 4.14
CA LEU A 273 -26.74 1.20 2.68
C LEU A 273 -26.77 -0.17 2.01
N ILE A 274 -26.75 -1.26 2.79
CA ILE A 274 -26.83 -2.62 2.26
C ILE A 274 -28.17 -2.82 1.56
N GLY A 275 -28.09 -3.24 0.30
CA GLY A 275 -29.24 -3.61 -0.52
C GLY A 275 -29.19 -5.08 -0.90
N ASN A 276 -29.55 -5.39 -2.14
CA ASN A 276 -29.35 -6.71 -2.72
C ASN A 276 -27.86 -6.97 -3.03
N PHE A 277 -27.55 -8.15 -3.57
CA PHE A 277 -26.20 -8.56 -3.94
C PHE A 277 -25.48 -7.53 -4.83
N GLU A 278 -26.11 -7.16 -5.94
CA GLU A 278 -25.51 -6.28 -6.96
C GLU A 278 -25.24 -4.87 -6.42
N LEU A 279 -26.22 -4.26 -5.74
CA LEU A 279 -26.07 -2.92 -5.16
C LEU A 279 -25.00 -2.90 -4.07
N THR A 280 -24.95 -3.92 -3.22
CA THR A 280 -23.98 -4.00 -2.13
C THR A 280 -22.56 -4.28 -2.65
N LEU A 281 -22.42 -5.13 -3.67
CA LEU A 281 -21.13 -5.40 -4.29
C LEU A 281 -20.61 -4.16 -4.99
N ASN A 282 -21.45 -3.45 -5.74
CA ASN A 282 -21.07 -2.20 -6.37
C ASN A 282 -20.65 -1.14 -5.35
N LEU A 283 -21.38 -1.02 -4.23
CA LEU A 283 -21.04 -0.11 -3.13
C LEU A 283 -19.67 -0.44 -2.52
N LEU A 284 -19.35 -1.73 -2.35
CA LEU A 284 -18.05 -2.18 -1.83
C LEU A 284 -16.91 -2.04 -2.85
N GLN A 285 -17.20 -2.15 -4.14
CA GLN A 285 -16.18 -2.00 -5.19
C GLN A 285 -15.97 -0.54 -5.62
N HIS A 286 -16.89 0.37 -5.26
CA HIS A 286 -16.82 1.80 -5.53
C HIS A 286 -17.17 2.59 -4.26
N TYR A 287 -16.33 2.45 -3.24
CA TYR A 287 -16.63 2.95 -1.89
C TYR A 287 -16.81 4.48 -1.85
N PRO A 288 -17.98 5.01 -1.49
CA PRO A 288 -18.25 6.44 -1.50
C PRO A 288 -17.80 7.08 -0.19
N ILE A 289 -16.49 7.23 0.02
CA ILE A 289 -15.99 7.87 1.24
C ILE A 289 -16.49 9.31 1.35
N LYS A 290 -17.12 9.64 2.49
CA LYS A 290 -17.64 10.98 2.78
C LYS A 290 -16.84 11.73 3.83
N ASP A 291 -16.36 11.01 4.84
CA ASP A 291 -15.72 11.60 6.03
C ASP A 291 -14.59 10.70 6.50
N PHE A 292 -13.35 11.08 6.19
CA PHE A 292 -12.16 10.37 6.64
C PHE A 292 -12.04 10.33 8.17
N ASP A 293 -12.36 11.44 8.85
CA ASP A 293 -12.15 11.56 10.29
C ASP A 293 -13.11 10.66 11.06
N ARG A 294 -14.34 10.46 10.55
CA ARG A 294 -15.29 9.49 11.08
C ARG A 294 -14.80 8.04 10.95
N ILE A 295 -14.26 7.67 9.80
CA ILE A 295 -13.68 6.33 9.58
C ILE A 295 -12.44 6.14 10.47
N ASP A 296 -11.53 7.13 10.53
CA ASP A 296 -10.35 7.11 11.39
C ASP A 296 -10.72 6.96 12.87
N LEU A 297 -11.73 7.70 13.34
CA LEU A 297 -12.20 7.60 14.72
C LEU A 297 -12.68 6.17 15.03
N THR A 298 -13.48 5.59 14.13
CA THR A 298 -13.97 4.20 14.26
C THR A 298 -12.80 3.21 14.24
N ALA A 299 -11.81 3.42 13.37
CA ALA A 299 -10.62 2.59 13.28
C ALA A 299 -9.80 2.63 14.57
N ARG A 300 -9.62 3.82 15.16
CA ARG A 300 -8.93 3.98 16.45
C ARG A 300 -9.68 3.33 17.61
N VAL A 301 -11.01 3.37 17.59
CA VAL A 301 -11.85 2.63 18.56
C VAL A 301 -11.68 1.12 18.39
N ILE A 302 -11.63 0.60 17.16
CA ILE A 302 -11.35 -0.82 16.89
C ILE A 302 -9.96 -1.20 17.37
N LEU A 303 -8.93 -0.39 17.06
CA LEU A 303 -7.56 -0.63 17.53
C LEU A 303 -7.48 -0.74 19.05
N ARG A 304 -8.16 0.19 19.74
CA ARG A 304 -8.22 0.22 21.20
C ARG A 304 -8.99 -0.95 21.77
N ASP A 305 -10.14 -1.32 21.22
CA ASP A 305 -11.06 -2.26 21.89
C ASP A 305 -10.86 -3.71 21.45
N VAL A 306 -10.54 -3.92 20.18
CA VAL A 306 -10.50 -5.25 19.55
C VAL A 306 -9.07 -5.75 19.44
N MET A 307 -8.14 -4.87 19.05
CA MET A 307 -6.75 -5.26 18.76
C MET A 307 -5.79 -5.10 19.94
N ARG A 308 -6.31 -4.96 21.17
CA ARG A 308 -5.54 -4.91 22.42
C ARG A 308 -4.84 -6.24 22.76
N VAL A 309 -5.37 -7.37 22.29
CA VAL A 309 -4.87 -8.71 22.61
C VAL A 309 -3.91 -9.17 21.51
N ASN A 310 -2.82 -9.82 21.93
CA ASN A 310 -1.82 -10.43 21.05
C ASN A 310 -2.50 -11.27 19.93
N PRO A 311 -2.24 -10.98 18.64
CA PRO A 311 -2.84 -11.69 17.50
C PRO A 311 -2.70 -13.22 17.53
N ALA A 312 -1.75 -13.75 18.33
CA ALA A 312 -1.51 -15.17 18.53
C ALA A 312 -2.57 -15.90 19.38
N ARG A 313 -3.50 -15.20 20.04
CA ARG A 313 -4.58 -15.79 20.87
C ARG A 313 -5.97 -15.73 20.24
N ILE A 314 -6.09 -15.11 19.07
CA ILE A 314 -7.32 -15.12 18.30
C ILE A 314 -7.37 -16.48 17.59
N ASP A 315 -8.48 -17.21 17.69
CA ASP A 315 -8.68 -18.42 16.88
C ASP A 315 -8.85 -18.00 15.41
N LEU A 316 -7.71 -17.83 14.74
CA LEU A 316 -7.57 -17.39 13.34
C LEU A 316 -8.08 -18.45 12.34
N ASN A 317 -8.55 -19.61 12.83
CA ASN A 317 -9.14 -20.67 12.02
C ASN A 317 -10.67 -20.56 11.90
N GLU A 318 -11.31 -19.53 12.47
CA GLU A 318 -12.63 -19.12 11.96
C GLU A 318 -12.45 -18.69 10.51
N LYS A 319 -12.64 -19.66 9.60
CA LYS A 319 -12.72 -19.43 8.16
C LYS A 319 -13.59 -18.21 7.93
N PRO A 320 -13.13 -17.20 7.17
CA PRO A 320 -14.07 -16.26 6.58
C PRO A 320 -15.12 -17.11 5.86
N VAL A 321 -16.38 -16.95 6.25
CA VAL A 321 -17.50 -17.67 5.63
C VAL A 321 -17.45 -17.32 4.14
N GLY A 322 -17.22 -18.33 3.28
CA GLY A 322 -16.87 -18.17 1.85
C GLY A 322 -15.70 -19.05 1.34
N SER A 323 -14.97 -19.70 2.25
CA SER A 323 -13.69 -20.41 1.99
C SER A 323 -13.69 -21.65 1.05
N ILE A 324 -14.66 -21.84 0.16
CA ILE A 324 -14.72 -23.00 -0.76
C ILE A 324 -14.33 -22.60 -2.20
N HIS A 325 -14.37 -21.32 -2.55
CA HIS A 325 -14.01 -20.87 -3.90
C HIS A 325 -12.50 -20.62 -4.06
N PRO A 326 -11.93 -20.93 -5.25
CA PRO A 326 -10.61 -20.45 -5.63
C PRO A 326 -10.56 -18.93 -5.45
N LEU A 327 -9.48 -18.41 -4.85
CA LEU A 327 -9.25 -16.96 -4.88
C LEU A 327 -9.30 -16.49 -6.33
N PRO A 328 -9.86 -15.30 -6.61
CA PRO A 328 -9.80 -14.73 -7.96
C PRO A 328 -8.35 -14.81 -8.44
N SER A 329 -8.12 -15.55 -9.52
CA SER A 329 -6.78 -15.79 -10.05
C SER A 329 -6.24 -14.47 -10.58
N SER A 330 -5.43 -13.81 -9.76
CA SER A 330 -4.86 -12.48 -10.01
C SER A 330 -5.89 -11.35 -10.13
N ILE A 331 -5.39 -10.12 -9.93
CA ILE A 331 -6.13 -8.84 -10.05
C ILE A 331 -6.72 -8.64 -11.48
N SER A 332 -6.48 -9.56 -12.41
CA SER A 332 -7.00 -9.56 -13.78
C SER A 332 -8.53 -9.65 -13.87
N SER A 333 -9.20 -10.35 -12.95
CA SER A 333 -10.64 -10.64 -13.07
C SER A 333 -11.58 -9.53 -12.56
N LEU A 334 -11.06 -8.50 -11.88
CA LEU A 334 -11.86 -7.43 -11.28
C LEU A 334 -11.79 -6.10 -12.03
N HIS A 335 -10.98 -6.03 -13.10
CA HIS A 335 -10.76 -4.81 -13.87
C HIS A 335 -11.28 -4.88 -15.31
N ASP A 336 -11.87 -6.00 -15.71
CA ASP A 336 -12.50 -6.19 -17.02
C ASP A 336 -14.04 -6.15 -16.87
N SER A 337 -14.58 -5.05 -16.36
CA SER A 337 -15.99 -4.68 -16.55
C SER A 337 -16.04 -3.21 -16.96
N PRO A 338 -16.84 -2.88 -18.00
CA PRO A 338 -16.77 -1.61 -18.73
C PRO A 338 -17.05 -0.38 -17.88
#